data_AF-A0A9P9U1A6-F1
#
_entry.id   AF-A0A9P9U1A6-F1
#
_cell.length_a   1.000
_cell.length_b   1.000
_cell.length_c   1.000
_cell.angle_alpha   90.00
_cell.angle_beta   90.00
_cell.angle_gamma   90.00
#
_symmetry.space_group_name_H-M   'P 1'
#
loop_
_entity.id
_entity.type
_entity.pdbx_description
1 polymer ?
#
loop_
_entity_poly.entity_id
_entity_poly.type
_entity_poly.pdbx_seq_one_letter_code
_entity_poly.pdbx_strand_id
1 'polypeptide(L)'
;MSLRRLLLLALVSTPVLGKFAYTVTGISYGKPIPPSSIVFEPKALSLHRLNRTSSVQEKTNLTISTKKLARQQKNNPVLYSANWCGAVQHPGGDSTNKITNVHAHFQIPTVSPRYPGDGAWFLATWVGIDRAKWPEALLQAGILSLLGADGIQSNGAWVEWVPDKAYDIPSFPGDNLNQSTAYTVSLVNGSPLGQVDADWVVEAPMVEGFSIAPYSRFDNVWFKNCSASTTNGTTRGVDGADMYY
;
A
#
# COMPACT_ATOMS: atom_id res chain seq x y z
N MET A 1 14.77 -54.79 18.62
CA MET A 1 15.01 -54.25 17.26
C MET A 1 14.60 -52.77 17.27
N SER A 2 15.55 -51.87 17.04
CA SER A 2 15.37 -50.41 17.16
C SER A 2 14.78 -49.84 15.87
N LEU A 3 13.62 -49.17 15.95
CA LEU A 3 13.04 -48.42 14.84
C LEU A 3 13.80 -47.09 14.68
N ARG A 4 14.63 -46.98 13.63
CA ARG A 4 15.15 -45.69 13.17
C ARG A 4 14.00 -44.88 12.57
N ARG A 5 13.62 -43.77 13.22
CA ARG A 5 12.76 -42.75 12.61
C ARG A 5 13.55 -42.05 11.50
N LEU A 6 13.12 -42.26 10.26
CA LEU A 6 13.60 -41.51 9.10
C LEU A 6 12.96 -40.12 9.15
N LEU A 7 13.75 -39.09 9.45
CA LEU A 7 13.30 -37.70 9.38
C LEU A 7 13.31 -37.30 7.90
N LEU A 8 12.14 -37.35 7.23
CA LEU A 8 12.00 -36.79 5.89
C LEU A 8 12.13 -35.26 6.01
N LEU A 9 13.26 -34.72 5.55
CA LEU A 9 13.43 -33.30 5.34
C LEU A 9 12.59 -32.93 4.10
N ALA A 10 11.36 -32.45 4.30
CA ALA A 10 10.57 -31.89 3.21
C ALA A 10 11.25 -30.60 2.74
N LEU A 11 11.83 -30.64 1.54
CA LEU A 11 12.40 -29.46 0.90
C LEU A 11 11.24 -28.54 0.50
N VAL A 12 10.92 -27.54 1.32
CA VAL A 12 9.91 -26.54 0.98
C VAL A 12 10.52 -25.61 -0.06
N SER A 13 10.20 -25.80 -1.34
CA SER A 13 10.61 -24.86 -2.40
C SER A 13 9.84 -23.56 -2.26
N THR A 14 10.53 -22.43 -2.06
CA THR A 14 9.89 -21.10 -2.07
C THR A 14 9.67 -20.68 -3.52
N PRO A 15 8.41 -20.48 -3.95
CA PRO A 15 8.14 -19.99 -5.29
C PRO A 15 8.67 -18.56 -5.47
N VAL A 16 8.92 -18.19 -6.73
CA VAL A 16 9.49 -16.90 -7.12
C VAL A 16 8.47 -16.14 -7.98
N LEU A 17 8.21 -14.89 -7.61
CA LEU A 17 7.40 -13.94 -8.38
C LEU A 17 8.34 -12.80 -8.80
N GLY A 18 8.72 -12.79 -10.07
CA GLY A 18 9.62 -11.76 -10.58
C GLY A 18 11.01 -11.90 -9.94
N LYS A 19 11.48 -10.87 -9.24
CA LYS A 19 12.77 -10.80 -8.55
C LYS A 19 12.71 -11.24 -7.09
N PHE A 20 11.53 -11.31 -6.48
CA PHE A 20 11.37 -11.71 -5.08
C PHE A 20 10.81 -13.13 -4.95
N ALA A 21 11.14 -13.79 -3.84
CA ALA A 21 10.54 -15.07 -3.46
C ALA A 21 9.43 -14.82 -2.43
N TYR A 22 8.48 -15.76 -2.35
CA TYR A 22 7.35 -15.61 -1.44
C TYR A 22 6.97 -16.90 -0.71
N THR A 23 6.33 -16.74 0.44
CA THR A 23 5.49 -17.77 1.06
C THR A 23 4.12 -17.17 1.34
N VAL A 24 3.10 -18.04 1.37
CA VAL A 24 1.74 -17.59 1.63
C VAL A 24 1.01 -18.58 2.52
N THR A 25 0.27 -18.05 3.49
CA THR A 25 -0.71 -18.79 4.28
C THR A 25 -2.04 -18.06 4.23
N GLY A 26 -3.13 -18.80 4.41
CA GLY A 26 -4.47 -18.24 4.48
C GLY A 26 -5.32 -18.96 5.51
N ILE A 27 -6.25 -18.25 6.12
CA ILE A 27 -7.27 -18.79 7.00
C ILE A 27 -8.60 -18.20 6.54
N SER A 28 -9.62 -19.04 6.35
CA SER A 28 -11.00 -18.61 6.07
C SER A 28 -11.94 -19.30 7.06
N TYR A 29 -12.71 -18.51 7.81
CA TYR A 29 -13.63 -19.00 8.85
C TYR A 29 -12.93 -19.97 9.83
N GLY A 30 -11.71 -19.63 10.25
CA GLY A 30 -10.89 -20.44 11.16
C GLY A 30 -10.25 -21.69 10.53
N LYS A 31 -10.47 -21.97 9.25
CA LYS A 31 -9.90 -23.13 8.54
C LYS A 31 -8.73 -22.70 7.65
N PRO A 32 -7.59 -23.41 7.66
CA PRO A 32 -6.48 -23.13 6.75
C PRO A 32 -6.91 -23.24 5.28
N ILE A 33 -6.48 -22.30 4.47
CA ILE A 33 -6.58 -22.34 3.00
C ILE A 33 -5.33 -23.07 2.49
N PRO A 34 -5.46 -24.08 1.62
CA PRO A 34 -4.31 -24.72 0.98
C PRO A 34 -3.44 -23.68 0.28
N PRO A 35 -2.11 -23.61 0.53
CA PRO A 35 -1.26 -22.62 -0.14
C PRO A 35 -1.31 -22.72 -1.67
N SER A 36 -1.52 -23.93 -2.22
CA SER A 36 -1.65 -24.15 -3.67
C SER A 36 -2.90 -23.55 -4.30
N SER A 37 -3.93 -23.20 -3.52
CA SER A 37 -5.11 -22.48 -4.02
C SER A 37 -4.98 -20.96 -3.93
N ILE A 38 -3.86 -20.46 -3.40
CA ILE A 38 -3.57 -19.03 -3.31
C ILE A 38 -2.65 -18.67 -4.48
N VAL A 39 -3.25 -18.15 -5.53
CA VAL A 39 -2.58 -17.82 -6.79
C VAL A 39 -2.19 -16.35 -6.78
N PHE A 40 -1.01 -16.05 -7.33
CA PHE A 40 -0.54 -14.70 -7.61
C PHE A 40 -0.47 -14.49 -9.11
N GLU A 41 -1.26 -13.56 -9.62
CA GLU A 41 -1.32 -13.24 -11.05
C GLU A 41 -0.55 -11.95 -11.32
N PRO A 42 0.50 -11.96 -12.16
CA PRO A 42 1.25 -10.76 -12.45
C PRO A 42 0.37 -9.76 -13.20
N LYS A 43 0.28 -8.52 -12.69
CA LYS A 43 -0.29 -7.43 -13.48
C LYS A 43 0.69 -7.04 -14.58
N ALA A 44 0.17 -6.83 -15.79
CA ALA A 44 0.95 -6.17 -16.82
C ALA A 44 1.47 -4.84 -16.26
N LEU A 45 2.77 -4.59 -16.45
CA LEU A 45 3.36 -3.34 -16.02
C LEU A 45 2.60 -2.21 -16.73
N SER A 46 1.93 -1.35 -15.96
CA SER A 46 1.64 -0.02 -16.46
C SER A 46 2.96 0.61 -16.87
N LEU A 47 2.94 1.45 -17.92
CA LEU A 47 4.11 2.20 -18.38
C LEU A 47 4.75 2.84 -17.14
N HIS A 48 5.88 2.28 -16.72
CA HIS A 48 6.47 2.60 -15.44
C HIS A 48 6.76 4.11 -15.34
N ARG A 49 6.97 4.57 -14.09
CA ARG A 49 8.19 5.28 -13.64
C ARG A 49 7.96 6.68 -13.04
N LEU A 50 8.21 6.78 -11.72
CA LEU A 50 8.71 7.97 -11.04
C LEU A 50 7.86 9.26 -11.15
N ASN A 51 6.60 9.27 -10.69
CA ASN A 51 6.04 10.55 -10.26
C ASN A 51 6.61 10.87 -8.86
N ARG A 52 7.69 11.66 -8.90
CA ARG A 52 8.34 12.30 -7.77
C ARG A 52 7.29 13.04 -6.94
N THR A 53 7.07 12.60 -5.70
CA THR A 53 6.54 13.50 -4.67
C THR A 53 7.56 14.64 -4.56
N SER A 54 7.18 15.81 -5.05
CA SER A 54 8.06 16.97 -4.97
C SER A 54 7.99 17.46 -3.54
N SER A 55 8.91 16.99 -2.70
CA SER A 55 9.22 17.72 -1.46
C SER A 55 9.83 19.07 -1.85
N VAL A 56 9.53 20.09 -1.06
CA VAL A 56 9.95 21.50 -1.20
C VAL A 56 8.92 22.41 -1.90
N GLN A 57 8.02 22.95 -1.09
CA GLN A 57 7.97 24.42 -0.99
C GLN A 57 8.30 24.80 0.45
N GLU A 58 9.60 24.85 0.75
CA GLU A 58 10.10 25.60 1.90
C GLU A 58 9.61 27.03 1.68
N LYS A 59 8.64 27.48 2.50
CA LYS A 59 8.18 28.87 2.46
C LYS A 59 9.40 29.74 2.72
N THR A 60 9.90 30.38 1.67
CA THR A 60 10.85 31.47 1.81
C THR A 60 10.26 32.46 2.80
N ASN A 61 10.99 32.71 3.88
CA ASN A 61 10.62 33.64 4.93
C ASN A 61 10.53 35.06 4.33
N LEU A 62 9.36 35.43 3.83
CA LEU A 62 9.00 36.84 3.67
C LEU A 62 8.92 37.43 5.07
N THR A 63 9.98 38.13 5.44
CA THR A 63 10.07 38.87 6.70
C THR A 63 9.09 40.05 6.61
N ILE A 64 7.88 39.86 7.15
CA ILE A 64 6.99 40.97 7.48
C ILE A 64 6.83 40.97 8.99
N SER A 65 7.50 41.95 9.61
CA SER A 65 7.42 42.26 11.03
C SER A 65 6.00 42.69 11.40
N THR A 66 5.25 41.81 12.07
CA THR A 66 4.27 42.23 13.08
C THR A 66 4.20 41.16 14.17
N LYS A 67 4.64 41.52 15.38
CA LYS A 67 4.44 40.73 16.60
C LYS A 67 2.95 40.52 16.83
N LYS A 68 2.46 39.33 16.53
CA LYS A 68 1.23 38.77 17.10
C LYS A 68 1.55 37.32 17.42
N LEU A 69 1.47 36.95 18.70
CA LEU A 69 1.54 35.57 19.16
C LEU A 69 0.31 34.82 18.65
N ALA A 70 0.26 34.55 17.35
CA ALA A 70 -0.65 33.59 16.79
C ALA A 70 -0.12 32.23 17.19
N ARG A 71 -0.92 31.46 17.92
CA ARG A 71 -0.74 30.02 18.08
C ARG A 71 -0.61 29.47 16.66
N GLN A 72 0.61 29.20 16.20
CA GLN A 72 0.84 28.52 14.94
C GLN A 72 0.19 27.15 15.11
N GLN A 73 -1.02 26.98 14.57
CA GLN A 73 -1.43 25.64 14.21
C GLN A 73 -0.39 25.20 13.18
N LYS A 74 0.51 24.32 13.63
CA LYS A 74 1.52 23.71 12.78
C LYS A 74 0.72 22.77 11.88
N ASN A 75 0.28 23.28 10.73
CA ASN A 75 -0.33 22.43 9.72
C ASN A 75 0.69 21.37 9.34
N ASN A 76 0.22 20.15 9.14
CA ASN A 76 1.08 19.07 8.64
C ASN A 76 1.69 19.51 7.29
N PRO A 77 2.98 19.17 7.04
CA PRO A 77 3.57 19.38 5.72
C PRO A 77 2.74 18.69 4.64
N VAL A 78 2.72 19.28 3.45
CA VAL A 78 2.00 18.74 2.29
C VAL A 78 3.02 18.27 1.26
N LEU A 79 2.85 17.03 0.79
CA LEU A 79 3.61 16.42 -0.29
C LEU A 79 2.71 16.34 -1.52
N TYR A 80 3.09 17.05 -2.57
CA TYR A 80 2.29 17.03 -3.80
C TYR A 80 2.52 15.76 -4.60
N SER A 81 1.43 15.09 -4.97
CA SER A 81 1.43 13.93 -5.84
C SER A 81 0.42 14.11 -6.97
N ALA A 82 0.79 13.67 -8.17
CA ALA A 82 -0.12 13.71 -9.31
C ALA A 82 -1.24 12.67 -9.20
N ASN A 83 -1.08 11.65 -8.36
CA ASN A 83 -2.01 10.53 -8.31
C ASN A 83 -2.22 9.90 -6.92
N TRP A 84 -1.54 10.37 -5.87
CA TRP A 84 -1.72 9.87 -4.49
C TRP A 84 -2.37 10.93 -3.61
N CYS A 85 -3.29 10.48 -2.76
CA CYS A 85 -3.89 11.27 -1.69
C CYS A 85 -3.89 10.43 -0.41
N GLY A 86 -3.52 11.02 0.72
CA GLY A 86 -3.35 10.22 1.94
C GLY A 86 -2.36 10.84 2.93
N ALA A 87 -1.74 10.00 3.74
CA ALA A 87 -0.76 10.41 4.73
C ALA A 87 0.49 9.53 4.67
N VAL A 88 1.63 10.13 5.01
CA VAL A 88 2.91 9.44 5.20
C VAL A 88 3.53 9.80 6.54
N GLN A 89 3.86 8.78 7.31
CA GLN A 89 4.53 8.92 8.59
C GLN A 89 5.98 8.47 8.51
N HIS A 90 6.83 9.13 9.29
CA HIS A 90 8.25 8.81 9.39
C HIS A 90 8.57 8.18 10.74
N PRO A 91 9.68 7.44 10.88
CA PRO A 91 10.04 6.79 12.13
C PRO A 91 10.22 7.77 13.30
N GLY A 92 10.59 9.02 13.01
CA GLY A 92 10.98 10.00 14.04
C GLY A 92 12.27 9.58 14.75
N GLY A 93 12.75 10.40 15.68
CA GLY A 93 14.06 10.17 16.32
C GLY A 93 15.22 10.42 15.36
N ASP A 94 16.34 9.72 15.56
CA ASP A 94 17.52 9.83 14.71
C ASP A 94 17.38 9.02 13.40
N SER A 95 18.37 9.16 12.51
CA SER A 95 18.39 8.51 11.19
C SER A 95 18.49 6.98 11.22
N THR A 96 18.78 6.38 12.38
CA THR A 96 18.90 4.92 12.55
C THR A 96 17.56 4.26 12.88
N ASN A 97 16.58 5.02 13.37
CA ASN A 97 15.23 4.52 13.62
C ASN A 97 14.52 4.21 12.30
N LYS A 98 13.96 3.01 12.17
CA LYS A 98 13.32 2.50 10.93
C LYS A 98 11.89 2.08 11.17
N ILE A 99 11.05 2.19 10.15
CA ILE A 99 9.72 1.58 10.10
C ILE A 99 9.86 0.06 9.97
N THR A 100 9.20 -0.68 10.85
CA THR A 100 9.17 -2.16 10.82
C THR A 100 7.83 -2.71 10.40
N ASN A 101 6.76 -1.92 10.54
CA ASN A 101 5.41 -2.32 10.19
C ASN A 101 4.58 -1.09 9.85
N VAL A 102 3.71 -1.20 8.85
CA VAL A 102 2.61 -0.27 8.58
C VAL A 102 1.29 -1.06 8.66
N HIS A 103 0.27 -0.48 9.27
CA HIS A 103 -1.02 -1.14 9.46
C HIS A 103 -2.17 -0.14 9.36
N ALA A 104 -3.29 -0.60 8.81
CA ALA A 104 -4.60 0.02 8.97
C ALA A 104 -5.71 -0.99 8.63
N HIS A 105 -6.93 -0.67 9.04
CA HIS A 105 -8.15 -1.23 8.45
C HIS A 105 -8.80 -0.18 7.57
N PHE A 106 -9.28 -0.57 6.39
CA PHE A 106 -10.10 0.31 5.57
C PHE A 106 -11.28 -0.46 4.98
N GLN A 107 -12.38 0.24 4.71
CA GLN A 107 -13.47 -0.31 3.92
C GLN A 107 -13.10 -0.22 2.45
N ILE A 108 -13.46 -1.24 1.67
CA ILE A 108 -13.45 -1.15 0.22
C ILE A 108 -14.54 -0.13 -0.17
N PRO A 109 -14.19 0.99 -0.82
CA PRO A 109 -15.15 2.03 -1.16
C PRO A 109 -16.10 1.56 -2.27
N THR A 110 -17.34 2.07 -2.23
CA THR A 110 -18.21 2.05 -3.41
C THR A 110 -17.73 3.12 -4.39
N VAL A 111 -17.56 2.74 -5.66
CA VAL A 111 -17.11 3.63 -6.72
C VAL A 111 -18.23 3.97 -7.71
N SER A 112 -18.11 5.13 -8.35
CA SER A 112 -19.01 5.64 -9.39
C SER A 112 -18.22 6.41 -10.44
N PRO A 113 -18.77 6.61 -11.65
CA PRO A 113 -18.15 7.45 -12.66
C PRO A 113 -17.93 8.87 -12.11
N ARG A 114 -16.76 9.46 -12.37
CA ARG A 114 -16.48 10.84 -11.94
C ARG A 114 -17.14 11.87 -12.85
N TYR A 115 -17.25 11.55 -14.13
CA TYR A 115 -17.91 12.36 -15.14
C TYR A 115 -18.88 11.49 -15.95
N PRO A 116 -19.91 12.08 -16.60
CA PRO A 116 -20.75 11.34 -17.54
C PRO A 116 -19.90 10.73 -18.66
N GLY A 117 -20.17 9.48 -19.01
CA GLY A 117 -19.51 8.80 -20.12
C GLY A 117 -19.30 7.31 -19.84
N ASP A 118 -19.10 6.57 -20.92
CA ASP A 118 -18.79 5.14 -20.87
C ASP A 118 -17.29 4.95 -20.63
N GLY A 119 -16.93 3.94 -19.86
CA GLY A 119 -15.53 3.60 -19.61
C GLY A 119 -15.30 2.92 -18.28
N ALA A 120 -14.09 2.41 -18.11
CA ALA A 120 -13.63 1.83 -16.87
C ALA A 120 -13.09 2.92 -15.93
N TRP A 121 -13.44 2.85 -14.64
CA TRP A 121 -12.98 3.77 -13.61
C TRP A 121 -12.27 3.02 -12.50
N PHE A 122 -11.16 3.57 -12.02
CA PHE A 122 -10.23 2.89 -11.14
C PHE A 122 -9.97 3.68 -9.87
N LEU A 123 -9.76 2.95 -8.78
CA LEU A 123 -9.36 3.48 -7.48
C LEU A 123 -8.52 2.43 -6.77
N ALA A 124 -7.31 2.78 -6.33
CA ALA A 124 -6.52 1.93 -5.45
C ALA A 124 -6.57 2.47 -4.03
N THR A 125 -6.60 1.57 -3.04
CA THR A 125 -6.51 1.91 -1.61
C THR A 125 -5.53 0.95 -0.98
N TRP A 126 -4.45 1.47 -0.38
CA TRP A 126 -3.33 0.64 0.04
C TRP A 126 -2.57 1.22 1.23
N VAL A 127 -1.75 0.36 1.83
CA VAL A 127 -0.72 0.73 2.81
C VAL A 127 0.65 0.31 2.30
N GLY A 128 1.69 1.06 2.65
CA GLY A 128 3.03 0.81 2.12
C GLY A 128 4.16 1.34 2.99
N ILE A 129 5.37 0.91 2.64
CA ILE A 129 6.64 1.36 3.22
C ILE A 129 7.51 1.92 2.09
N ASP A 130 8.10 3.09 2.34
CA ASP A 130 9.00 3.87 1.47
C ASP A 130 8.32 4.66 0.34
N ARG A 131 9.08 5.02 -0.69
CA ARG A 131 8.76 5.93 -1.79
C ARG A 131 8.86 7.43 -1.50
N ALA A 132 8.44 7.92 -0.34
CA ALA A 132 8.36 9.36 -0.08
C ALA A 132 9.75 10.00 0.09
N LYS A 133 10.55 9.49 1.02
CA LYS A 133 11.95 9.85 1.26
C LYS A 133 12.92 8.84 0.67
N TRP A 134 12.47 7.63 0.38
CA TRP A 134 13.27 6.57 -0.21
C TRP A 134 12.74 6.19 -1.61
N PRO A 135 13.18 6.86 -2.69
CA PRO A 135 12.60 6.70 -4.02
C PRO A 135 12.93 5.37 -4.70
N GLU A 136 13.93 4.63 -4.22
CA GLU A 136 14.48 3.44 -4.86
C GLU A 136 13.55 2.22 -4.80
N ALA A 137 12.68 2.15 -3.80
CA ALA A 137 11.78 1.03 -3.57
C ALA A 137 10.46 1.47 -2.93
N LEU A 138 9.44 0.62 -3.05
CA LEU A 138 8.15 0.73 -2.39
C LEU A 138 7.60 -0.68 -2.20
N LEU A 139 7.36 -1.06 -0.96
CA LEU A 139 6.63 -2.27 -0.62
C LEU A 139 5.20 -1.87 -0.25
N GLN A 140 4.21 -2.39 -0.95
CA GLN A 140 2.82 -1.99 -0.76
C GLN A 140 1.84 -3.14 -1.02
N ALA A 141 0.68 -3.06 -0.37
CA ALA A 141 -0.41 -3.99 -0.57
C ALA A 141 -1.75 -3.27 -0.37
N GLY A 142 -2.76 -3.69 -1.14
CA GLY A 142 -4.05 -3.03 -1.09
C GLY A 142 -5.13 -3.67 -1.93
N ILE A 143 -6.17 -2.89 -2.18
CA ILE A 143 -7.32 -3.24 -3.01
C ILE A 143 -7.35 -2.30 -4.22
N LEU A 144 -7.58 -2.86 -5.40
CA LEU A 144 -7.98 -2.14 -6.59
C LEU A 144 -9.49 -2.29 -6.77
N SER A 145 -10.22 -1.19 -6.79
CA SER A 145 -11.63 -1.14 -7.18
C SER A 145 -11.73 -0.68 -8.63
N LEU A 146 -12.36 -1.50 -9.47
CA LEU A 146 -12.66 -1.24 -10.88
C LEU A 146 -14.17 -1.18 -11.07
N LEU A 147 -14.67 -0.03 -11.53
CA LEU A 147 -16.00 0.05 -12.13
C LEU A 147 -15.86 -0.22 -13.63
N GLY A 148 -16.37 -1.36 -14.09
CA GLY A 148 -16.37 -1.73 -15.50
C GLY A 148 -17.25 -0.80 -16.34
N ALA A 149 -17.06 -0.83 -17.66
CA ALA A 149 -17.92 -0.10 -18.60
C ALA A 149 -19.38 -0.60 -18.60
N ASP A 150 -19.61 -1.81 -18.07
CA ASP A 150 -20.92 -2.39 -17.78
C ASP A 150 -21.59 -1.80 -16.52
N GLY A 151 -20.90 -0.92 -15.79
CA GLY A 151 -21.37 -0.33 -14.54
C GLY A 151 -21.22 -1.25 -13.32
N ILE A 152 -20.52 -2.39 -13.45
CA ILE A 152 -20.34 -3.34 -12.36
C ILE A 152 -19.00 -3.07 -11.66
N GLN A 153 -19.04 -2.93 -10.33
CA GLN A 153 -17.83 -2.83 -9.53
C GLN A 153 -17.24 -4.22 -9.24
N SER A 154 -15.94 -4.35 -9.46
CA SER A 154 -15.11 -5.48 -9.04
C SER A 154 -13.96 -4.97 -8.16
N ASN A 155 -13.50 -5.81 -7.24
CA ASN A 155 -12.38 -5.50 -6.35
C ASN A 155 -11.36 -6.63 -6.37
N GLY A 156 -10.07 -6.29 -6.47
CA GLY A 156 -8.97 -7.25 -6.44
C GLY A 156 -7.93 -6.85 -5.40
N ALA A 157 -7.52 -7.80 -4.57
CA ALA A 157 -6.37 -7.61 -3.68
C ALA A 157 -5.07 -7.78 -4.44
N TRP A 158 -4.06 -7.01 -4.07
CA TRP A 158 -2.76 -7.03 -4.73
C TRP A 158 -1.62 -6.71 -3.77
N VAL A 159 -0.42 -7.09 -4.18
CA VAL A 159 0.84 -6.79 -3.53
C VAL A 159 1.89 -6.38 -4.56
N GLU A 160 2.76 -5.45 -4.22
CA GLU A 160 3.84 -4.99 -5.09
C GLU A 160 5.10 -4.65 -4.27
N TRP A 161 6.25 -5.03 -4.83
CA TRP A 161 7.56 -4.61 -4.33
C TRP A 161 8.34 -3.95 -5.46
N VAL A 162 8.12 -2.64 -5.62
CA VAL A 162 8.72 -1.81 -6.67
C VAL A 162 10.25 -1.89 -6.60
N PRO A 163 10.95 -1.98 -7.75
CA PRO A 163 10.48 -1.79 -9.13
C PRO A 163 10.03 -3.08 -9.84
N ASP A 164 9.73 -4.14 -9.09
CA ASP A 164 9.06 -5.29 -9.70
C ASP A 164 7.59 -4.97 -10.00
N LYS A 165 6.92 -5.85 -10.76
CA LYS A 165 5.50 -5.73 -11.05
C LYS A 165 4.61 -6.01 -9.83
N ALA A 166 3.40 -5.48 -9.86
CA ALA A 166 2.34 -5.87 -8.94
C ALA A 166 1.80 -7.27 -9.26
N TYR A 167 1.27 -7.94 -8.24
CA TYR A 167 0.63 -9.25 -8.33
C TYR A 167 -0.75 -9.22 -7.69
N ASP A 168 -1.77 -9.58 -8.45
CA ASP A 168 -3.13 -9.78 -7.98
C ASP A 168 -3.24 -11.10 -7.21
N ILE A 169 -4.17 -11.15 -6.25
CA ILE A 169 -4.50 -12.33 -5.44
C ILE A 169 -5.98 -12.66 -5.68
N PRO A 170 -6.33 -13.36 -6.78
CA PRO A 170 -7.73 -13.56 -7.18
C PRO A 170 -8.55 -14.36 -6.17
N SER A 171 -7.89 -15.17 -5.33
CA SER A 171 -8.55 -15.93 -4.28
C SER A 171 -9.08 -15.05 -3.13
N PHE A 172 -8.65 -13.78 -3.05
CA PHE A 172 -9.10 -12.88 -1.99
C PHE A 172 -10.55 -12.46 -2.22
N PRO A 173 -11.45 -12.58 -1.22
CA PRO A 173 -12.90 -12.42 -1.40
C PRO A 173 -13.38 -11.00 -1.77
N GLY A 174 -12.53 -9.97 -1.71
CA GLY A 174 -12.78 -8.67 -2.37
C GLY A 174 -14.03 -7.91 -1.91
N ASP A 175 -14.64 -8.30 -0.79
CA ASP A 175 -15.87 -7.72 -0.28
C ASP A 175 -15.71 -7.27 1.19
N ASN A 176 -16.56 -6.32 1.62
CA ASN A 176 -16.54 -5.77 2.98
C ASN A 176 -17.18 -6.70 4.03
N LEU A 177 -17.86 -7.76 3.61
CA LEU A 177 -18.62 -8.64 4.50
C LEU A 177 -17.75 -9.78 5.05
N ASN A 178 -16.72 -10.18 4.32
CA ASN A 178 -15.85 -11.29 4.67
C ASN A 178 -14.65 -10.87 5.53
N GLN A 179 -14.93 -10.59 6.81
CA GLN A 179 -13.89 -10.28 7.82
C GLN A 179 -13.23 -11.54 8.41
N SER A 180 -13.72 -12.74 8.07
CA SER A 180 -13.23 -14.01 8.62
C SER A 180 -12.16 -14.67 7.75
N THR A 181 -11.73 -14.00 6.68
CA THR A 181 -10.70 -14.48 5.77
C THR A 181 -9.48 -13.57 5.83
N ALA A 182 -8.31 -14.16 6.07
CA ALA A 182 -7.04 -13.45 6.13
C ALA A 182 -5.96 -14.23 5.36
N TYR A 183 -5.09 -13.48 4.70
CA TYR A 183 -3.93 -13.99 3.96
C TYR A 183 -2.68 -13.34 4.54
N THR A 184 -1.64 -14.14 4.77
CA THR A 184 -0.31 -13.65 5.14
C THR A 184 0.64 -13.98 4.01
N VAL A 185 1.16 -12.95 3.36
CA VAL A 185 2.15 -13.06 2.29
C VAL A 185 3.50 -12.61 2.83
N SER A 186 4.48 -13.50 2.85
CA SER A 186 5.87 -13.12 3.19
C SER A 186 6.64 -12.97 1.89
N LEU A 187 7.23 -11.80 1.67
CA LEU A 187 8.10 -11.53 0.53
C LEU A 187 9.55 -11.43 0.99
N VAL A 188 10.48 -11.99 0.22
CA VAL A 188 11.92 -11.91 0.47
C VAL A 188 12.68 -11.66 -0.83
N ASN A 189 13.90 -11.14 -0.74
CA ASN A 189 14.77 -10.82 -1.89
C ASN A 189 14.22 -9.73 -2.83
N GLY A 190 13.33 -8.86 -2.35
CA GLY A 190 12.95 -7.66 -3.09
C GLY A 190 14.01 -6.56 -3.04
N SER A 191 13.72 -5.41 -3.67
CA SER A 191 14.66 -4.29 -3.70
C SER A 191 14.84 -3.68 -2.30
N PRO A 192 16.05 -3.22 -1.94
CA PRO A 192 16.31 -2.68 -0.61
C PRO A 192 15.37 -1.53 -0.24
N LEU A 193 14.66 -1.70 0.87
CA LEU A 193 13.84 -0.68 1.50
C LEU A 193 14.73 0.23 2.38
N GLY A 194 14.43 1.53 2.38
CA GLY A 194 15.00 2.50 3.30
C GLY A 194 14.33 2.46 4.66
N GLN A 195 13.08 1.99 4.71
CA GLN A 195 12.23 1.89 5.89
C GLN A 195 12.05 3.23 6.61
N VAL A 196 11.83 4.29 5.85
CA VAL A 196 11.74 5.67 6.35
C VAL A 196 10.36 6.31 6.16
N ASP A 197 9.47 5.62 5.47
CA ASP A 197 8.10 6.05 5.21
C ASP A 197 7.10 4.94 5.55
N ALA A 198 5.95 5.33 6.09
CA ALA A 198 4.79 4.48 6.32
C ALA A 198 3.56 5.19 5.75
N ASP A 199 2.96 4.60 4.72
CA ASP A 199 1.98 5.25 3.85
C ASP A 199 0.58 4.65 4.03
N TRP A 200 -0.43 5.52 4.01
CA TRP A 200 -1.86 5.17 3.91
C TRP A 200 -2.47 5.98 2.79
N VAL A 201 -2.74 5.34 1.65
CA VAL A 201 -2.94 6.06 0.39
C VAL A 201 -4.19 5.58 -0.36
N VAL A 202 -4.90 6.55 -0.91
CA VAL A 202 -5.86 6.38 -2.00
C VAL A 202 -5.20 6.91 -3.27
N GLU A 203 -5.23 6.12 -4.33
CA GLU A 203 -4.49 6.39 -5.55
C GLU A 203 -5.37 6.31 -6.80
N ALA A 204 -5.13 7.21 -7.76
CA ALA A 204 -5.48 7.01 -9.16
C ALA A 204 -4.40 6.10 -9.79
N PRO A 205 -4.66 4.80 -9.95
CA PRO A 205 -3.59 3.85 -10.22
C PRO A 205 -3.09 3.98 -11.65
N MET A 206 -1.87 3.53 -11.88
CA MET A 206 -1.35 3.32 -13.23
C MET A 206 -1.67 1.86 -13.59
N VAL A 207 -2.54 1.64 -14.58
CA VAL A 207 -2.93 0.29 -15.05
C VAL A 207 -2.57 0.12 -16.52
N GLU A 208 -2.59 -1.11 -17.03
CA GLU A 208 -2.27 -1.36 -18.45
C GLU A 208 -3.10 -0.46 -19.38
N GLY A 209 -2.43 0.17 -20.34
CA GLY A 209 -3.05 1.11 -21.28
C GLY A 209 -3.18 2.56 -20.77
N PHE A 210 -2.87 2.86 -19.51
CA PHE A 210 -2.97 4.21 -18.95
C PHE A 210 -1.71 4.63 -18.18
N SER A 211 -1.27 5.89 -18.38
CA SER A 211 -0.22 6.48 -17.55
C SER A 211 -0.72 6.87 -16.16
N ILE A 212 -1.96 7.37 -16.07
CA ILE A 212 -2.78 7.45 -14.85
C ILE A 212 -4.20 7.05 -15.30
N ALA A 213 -4.80 6.07 -14.63
CA ALA A 213 -6.10 5.55 -15.00
C ALA A 213 -7.23 6.58 -14.75
N PRO A 214 -8.37 6.47 -15.47
CA PRO A 214 -9.55 7.27 -15.16
C PRO A 214 -9.97 7.08 -13.69
N TYR A 215 -9.91 8.17 -12.93
CA TYR A 215 -10.04 8.12 -11.48
C TYR A 215 -11.51 8.13 -11.04
N SER A 216 -11.94 7.11 -10.30
CA SER A 216 -13.32 6.99 -9.83
C SER A 216 -13.73 8.17 -8.94
N ARG A 217 -15.03 8.46 -8.92
CA ARG A 217 -15.67 9.10 -7.77
C ARG A 217 -15.96 8.02 -6.74
N PHE A 218 -15.80 8.32 -5.47
CA PHE A 218 -16.07 7.42 -4.36
C PHE A 218 -16.67 8.20 -3.21
N ASP A 219 -17.35 7.51 -2.30
CA ASP A 219 -17.97 8.14 -1.12
C ASP A 219 -16.89 8.59 -0.14
N ASN A 220 -16.43 7.69 0.72
CA ASN A 220 -15.33 7.91 1.66
C ASN A 220 -14.50 6.64 1.81
N VAL A 221 -13.19 6.83 1.93
CA VAL A 221 -12.26 5.80 2.39
C VAL A 221 -11.76 6.22 3.77
N TRP A 222 -11.88 5.33 4.75
CA TRP A 222 -11.39 5.57 6.10
C TRP A 222 -10.29 4.57 6.41
N PHE A 223 -9.08 5.05 6.65
CA PHE A 223 -8.06 4.25 7.31
C PHE A 223 -8.24 4.37 8.82
N LYS A 224 -8.57 3.25 9.47
CA LYS A 224 -8.76 3.11 10.91
C LYS A 224 -7.58 2.36 11.51
N ASN A 225 -7.27 2.64 12.78
CA ASN A 225 -6.17 1.99 13.50
C ASN A 225 -4.84 2.09 12.74
N CYS A 226 -4.60 3.25 12.13
CA CYS A 226 -3.35 3.55 11.43
C CYS A 226 -2.19 3.49 12.41
N SER A 227 -1.22 2.63 12.15
CA SER A 227 -0.02 2.52 12.98
C SER A 227 1.22 2.18 12.16
N ALA A 228 2.31 2.83 12.53
CA ALA A 228 3.65 2.60 12.03
C ALA A 228 4.54 2.24 13.23
N SER A 229 4.99 0.99 13.31
CA SER A 229 5.91 0.54 14.36
C SER A 229 7.35 0.81 13.95
N THR A 230 8.23 1.07 14.92
CA THR A 230 9.62 1.42 14.65
C THR A 230 10.63 0.55 15.38
N THR A 231 11.89 0.55 14.94
CA THR A 231 12.97 -0.25 15.55
C THR A 231 13.30 0.15 16.98
N ASN A 232 13.04 1.39 17.39
CA ASN A 232 13.17 1.83 18.78
C ASN A 232 11.94 1.52 19.66
N GLY A 233 10.96 0.76 19.15
CA GLY A 233 9.77 0.33 19.89
C GLY A 233 8.65 1.36 20.00
N THR A 234 8.74 2.50 19.29
CA THR A 234 7.63 3.46 19.22
C THR A 234 6.59 3.05 18.18
N THR A 235 5.36 3.49 18.38
CA THR A 235 4.28 3.36 17.40
C THR A 235 3.72 4.74 17.10
N ARG A 236 3.61 5.08 15.82
CA ARG A 236 3.11 6.38 15.36
C ARG A 236 1.87 6.19 14.47
N GLY A 237 0.83 6.97 14.70
CA GLY A 237 -0.33 7.04 13.80
C GLY A 237 -0.17 8.14 12.75
N VAL A 238 -1.30 8.62 12.24
CA VAL A 238 -1.35 9.74 11.27
C VAL A 238 -1.18 11.13 11.90
N ASP A 239 -1.13 11.21 13.23
CA ASP A 239 -0.90 12.48 13.93
C ASP A 239 0.50 13.03 13.61
N GLY A 240 0.53 14.26 13.07
CA GLY A 240 1.75 14.92 12.61
C GLY A 240 2.43 14.24 11.40
N ALA A 241 1.72 13.36 10.68
CA ALA A 241 2.17 12.81 9.41
C ALA A 241 2.10 13.87 8.31
N ASP A 242 2.97 13.76 7.30
CA ASP A 242 2.86 14.60 6.10
C ASP A 242 1.64 14.13 5.28
N MET A 243 0.97 15.06 4.59
CA MET A 243 -0.24 14.78 3.83
C MET A 243 0.08 14.75 2.33
N TYR A 244 -0.29 13.66 1.65
CA TYR A 244 -0.31 13.65 0.18
C TYR A 244 -1.51 14.42 -0.34
N TYR A 245 -1.27 15.29 -1.31
CA TYR A 245 -2.29 16.07 -2.01
C TYR A 245 -2.07 16.06 -3.52
#